data_AF-A0A7V5DUI1-F1
#
_entry.id   AF-A0A7V5DUI1-F1
#
_cell.length_a   1.000
_cell.length_b   1.000
_cell.length_c   1.000
_cell.angle_alpha   90.00
_cell.angle_beta   90.00
_cell.angle_gamma   90.00
#
_symmetry.space_group_name_H-M   'P 1'
#
loop_
_entity.id
_entity.type
_entity.pdbx_description
1 polymer ?
#
loop_
_entity_poly.entity_id
_entity_poly.type
_entity_poly.pdbx_seq_one_letter_code
_entity_poly.pdbx_strand_id
1 'polypeptide(L)'
;RLERASRLFPAEAAREEGVEFHILDTSKLANPDKELLLLTRNEGFDDVFVMAPVQELVEQADRLLGKGGCLNFFAGPTDPQFSALVNFYEVHYSGHHLAATSGGNAEDMRIALELISKGRIDPSLMITHVGGLDAVVETTLDLPKIPGGKKLIYTNIRMPLTALSDFEQLGTKDPIFADLYKLIQKHNGLWNREAERYLLSHATPIDL
;
A
#
# COMPACT_ATOMS: atom_id res chain seq x y z
N ARG A 1 -1.33 10.73 4.93
CA ARG A 1 -1.06 9.31 4.60
C ARG A 1 -1.36 8.39 5.78
N LEU A 2 -0.76 8.65 6.95
CA LEU A 2 -1.02 7.87 8.17
C LEU A 2 -2.48 7.93 8.63
N GLU A 3 -3.13 9.10 8.62
CA GLU A 3 -4.57 9.21 8.92
C GLU A 3 -5.45 8.31 8.04
N ARG A 4 -5.13 8.22 6.75
CA ARG A 4 -5.83 7.32 5.83
C ARG A 4 -5.57 5.86 6.21
N ALA A 5 -4.33 5.49 6.55
CA ALA A 5 -4.02 4.14 7.02
C ALA A 5 -4.79 3.80 8.31
N SER A 6 -4.81 4.69 9.30
CA SER A 6 -5.57 4.50 10.55
C SER A 6 -7.07 4.34 10.32
N ARG A 7 -7.64 5.06 9.35
CA ARG A 7 -9.05 4.91 8.98
C ARG A 7 -9.34 3.58 8.28
N LEU A 8 -8.43 3.11 7.45
CA LEU A 8 -8.59 1.85 6.70
C LEU A 8 -8.27 0.61 7.56
N PHE A 9 -7.40 0.76 8.54
CA PHE A 9 -6.95 -0.30 9.45
C PHE A 9 -7.12 0.19 10.89
N PRO A 10 -8.36 0.26 11.41
CA PRO A 10 -8.60 0.66 12.79
C PRO A 10 -8.04 -0.39 13.75
N ALA A 11 -7.41 0.07 14.84
CA ALA A 11 -6.78 -0.80 15.83
C ALA A 11 -7.81 -1.73 16.50
N GLU A 12 -9.06 -1.28 16.64
CA GLU A 12 -10.16 -2.07 17.18
C GLU A 12 -10.44 -3.32 16.34
N ALA A 13 -10.45 -3.20 15.01
CA ALA A 13 -10.67 -4.33 14.11
C ALA A 13 -9.50 -5.33 14.15
N ALA A 14 -8.26 -4.83 14.27
CA ALA A 14 -7.11 -5.72 14.48
C ALA A 14 -7.21 -6.48 15.81
N ARG A 15 -7.68 -5.83 16.87
CA ARG A 15 -7.85 -6.45 18.19
C ARG A 15 -8.92 -7.54 18.20
N GLU A 16 -9.98 -7.40 17.41
CA GLU A 16 -10.99 -8.47 17.21
C GLU A 16 -10.37 -9.74 16.62
N GLU A 17 -9.34 -9.59 15.80
CA GLU A 17 -8.53 -10.70 15.24
C GLU A 17 -7.38 -11.13 16.16
N GLY A 18 -7.30 -10.60 17.39
CA GLY A 18 -6.23 -10.90 18.35
C GLY A 18 -4.89 -10.26 18.02
N VAL A 19 -4.86 -9.22 17.18
CA VAL A 19 -3.65 -8.51 16.75
C VAL A 19 -3.55 -7.16 17.45
N GLU A 20 -2.39 -6.89 18.05
CA GLU A 20 -2.01 -5.54 18.48
C GLU A 20 -1.41 -4.79 17.29
N PHE A 21 -2.06 -3.71 16.85
CA PHE A 21 -1.68 -2.97 15.64
C PHE A 21 -1.30 -1.53 15.95
N HIS A 22 -0.12 -1.13 15.46
CA HIS A 22 0.45 0.20 15.68
C HIS A 22 0.72 0.90 14.34
N ILE A 23 0.35 2.18 14.25
CA ILE A 23 0.77 3.08 13.17
C ILE A 23 1.56 4.23 13.81
N LEU A 24 2.84 4.34 13.49
CA LEU A 24 3.74 5.32 14.09
C LEU A 24 4.34 6.27 13.05
N ASP A 25 4.33 7.56 13.37
CA ASP A 25 5.02 8.60 12.62
C ASP A 25 6.43 8.82 13.18
N THR A 26 7.40 8.10 12.66
CA THR A 26 8.78 8.14 13.17
C THR A 26 9.46 9.49 12.97
N SER A 27 8.97 10.32 12.04
CA SER A 27 9.55 11.66 11.78
C SER A 27 9.40 12.64 12.94
N LYS A 28 8.50 12.34 13.88
CA LYS A 28 8.23 13.17 15.07
C LYS A 28 8.93 12.68 16.33
N LEU A 29 9.65 11.56 16.24
CA LEU A 29 10.29 10.93 17.39
C LEU A 29 11.74 11.37 17.48
N ALA A 30 12.19 11.71 18.69
CA ALA A 30 13.60 12.05 18.93
C ALA A 30 14.52 10.85 18.75
N ASN A 31 14.04 9.64 19.06
CA ASN A 31 14.75 8.38 18.84
C ASN A 31 13.74 7.29 18.42
N PRO A 32 13.48 7.17 17.10
CA PRO A 32 12.53 6.18 16.58
C PRO A 32 12.84 4.74 16.98
N ASP A 33 14.12 4.36 16.98
CA ASP A 33 14.56 2.99 17.27
C ASP A 33 14.16 2.59 18.70
N LYS A 34 14.40 3.48 19.67
CA LYS A 34 14.04 3.25 21.07
C LYS A 34 12.53 3.10 21.25
N GLU A 35 11.73 3.97 20.63
CA GLU A 35 10.27 3.92 20.75
C GLU A 35 9.70 2.64 20.13
N LEU A 36 10.26 2.19 19.00
CA LEU A 36 9.87 0.93 18.36
C LEU A 36 10.23 -0.28 19.23
N LEU A 37 11.43 -0.30 19.82
CA LEU A 37 11.86 -1.38 20.72
C LEU A 37 11.04 -1.46 22.00
N LEU A 38 10.48 -0.35 22.50
CA LEU A 38 9.58 -0.39 23.66
C LEU A 38 8.31 -1.20 23.38
N LEU A 39 7.85 -1.26 22.13
CA LEU A 39 6.70 -2.09 21.74
C LEU A 39 6.98 -3.58 21.97
N THR A 40 8.24 -4.00 21.85
CA THR A 40 8.68 -5.39 22.04
C THR A 40 9.43 -5.58 23.34
N ARG A 41 9.26 -4.69 24.32
CA ARG A 41 9.97 -4.73 25.63
C ARG A 41 11.49 -4.79 25.48
N ASN A 42 12.00 -4.21 24.40
CA ASN A 42 13.40 -4.22 23.97
C ASN A 42 13.95 -5.59 23.54
N GLU A 43 13.08 -6.53 23.16
CA GLU A 43 13.50 -7.84 22.62
C GLU A 43 13.84 -7.78 21.12
N GLY A 44 13.44 -6.71 20.43
CA GLY A 44 13.55 -6.57 18.97
C GLY A 44 12.35 -7.19 18.25
N PHE A 45 12.40 -7.23 16.92
CA PHE A 45 11.36 -7.79 16.06
C PHE A 45 11.84 -9.09 15.41
N ASP A 46 10.95 -10.08 15.32
CA ASP A 46 11.22 -11.34 14.61
C ASP A 46 11.34 -11.11 13.10
N ASP A 47 10.53 -10.21 12.55
CA ASP A 47 10.54 -9.88 11.13
C ASP A 47 10.44 -8.37 10.93
N VAL A 48 11.32 -7.80 10.09
CA VAL A 48 11.26 -6.40 9.69
C VAL A 48 11.26 -6.30 8.17
N PHE A 49 10.18 -5.76 7.62
CA PHE A 49 10.00 -5.59 6.17
C PHE A 49 10.33 -4.16 5.74
N VAL A 50 11.34 -4.00 4.90
CA VAL A 50 11.73 -2.73 4.32
C VAL A 50 11.06 -2.56 2.96
N MET A 51 10.12 -1.61 2.88
CA MET A 51 9.25 -1.38 1.72
C MET A 51 9.66 -0.16 0.87
N ALA A 52 10.74 0.53 1.22
CA ALA A 52 11.31 1.62 0.43
C ALA A 52 12.85 1.51 0.36
N PRO A 53 13.49 1.79 -0.78
CA PRO A 53 14.94 1.63 -0.95
C PRO A 53 15.66 2.86 -0.39
N VAL A 54 15.61 3.02 0.93
CA VAL A 54 16.23 4.11 1.68
C VAL A 54 17.26 3.48 2.60
N GLN A 55 18.52 3.93 2.50
CA GLN A 55 19.64 3.34 3.24
C GLN A 55 19.36 3.32 4.74
N GLU A 56 18.89 4.43 5.29
CA GLU A 56 18.60 4.59 6.71
C GLU A 56 17.50 3.64 7.22
N LEU A 57 16.55 3.24 6.35
CA LEU A 57 15.52 2.26 6.71
C LEU A 57 16.10 0.84 6.79
N VAL A 58 17.03 0.49 5.91
CA VAL A 58 17.72 -0.81 5.95
C VAL A 58 18.57 -0.91 7.21
N GLU A 59 19.35 0.12 7.50
CA GLU A 59 20.21 0.15 8.69
C GLU A 59 19.38 0.18 9.99
N GLN A 60 18.24 0.89 9.99
CA GLN A 60 17.31 0.85 11.12
C GLN A 60 16.69 -0.54 11.29
N ALA A 61 16.27 -1.19 10.21
CA ALA A 61 15.72 -2.53 10.26
C ALA A 61 16.71 -3.54 10.88
N ASP A 62 17.99 -3.48 10.50
CA ASP A 62 19.06 -4.30 11.09
C ASP A 62 19.16 -4.12 12.62
N ARG A 63 19.11 -2.87 13.10
CA ARG A 63 19.17 -2.55 14.54
C ARG A 63 17.92 -2.94 15.32
N LEU A 64 16.78 -3.09 14.65
CA LEU A 64 15.50 -3.43 15.26
C LEU A 64 15.26 -4.93 15.38
N LEU A 65 16.07 -5.76 14.72
CA LEU A 65 15.92 -7.21 14.80
C LEU A 65 16.16 -7.74 16.21
N GLY A 66 15.32 -8.68 16.60
CA GLY A 66 15.53 -9.53 17.76
C GLY A 66 16.39 -10.73 17.41
N LYS A 67 16.74 -11.53 18.44
CA LYS A 67 17.53 -12.75 18.26
C LYS A 67 16.82 -13.71 17.29
N GLY A 68 17.52 -14.10 16.21
CA GLY A 68 17.00 -14.97 15.16
C GLY A 68 16.18 -14.25 14.09
N GLY A 69 16.02 -12.93 14.20
CA GLY A 69 15.10 -12.16 13.36
C GLY A 69 15.51 -12.08 11.88
N CYS A 70 14.57 -11.75 11.01
CA CYS A 70 14.75 -11.64 9.58
C CYS A 70 14.47 -10.20 9.08
N LEU A 71 15.47 -9.59 8.46
CA LEU A 71 15.29 -8.38 7.65
C LEU A 71 14.88 -8.83 6.24
N ASN A 72 13.66 -8.47 5.83
CA ASN A 72 13.17 -8.67 4.48
C ASN A 72 13.24 -7.37 3.67
N PHE A 73 14.08 -7.34 2.62
CA PHE A 73 14.20 -6.23 1.70
C PHE A 73 13.36 -6.49 0.43
N PHE A 74 12.17 -5.89 0.37
CA PHE A 74 11.26 -5.97 -0.78
C PHE A 74 11.44 -4.79 -1.75
N ALA A 75 12.03 -3.70 -1.27
CA ALA A 75 12.07 -2.42 -1.96
C ALA A 75 13.05 -2.43 -3.15
N GLY A 76 12.58 -2.87 -4.33
CA GLY A 76 13.41 -2.94 -5.55
C GLY A 76 14.09 -1.60 -5.90
N PRO A 77 15.40 -1.45 -5.66
CA PRO A 77 16.12 -0.20 -5.92
C PRO A 77 16.40 -0.07 -7.42
N THR A 78 16.33 1.16 -7.94
CA THR A 78 16.69 1.44 -9.34
C THR A 78 18.17 1.76 -9.51
N ASP A 79 18.83 2.18 -8.43
CA ASP A 79 20.27 2.46 -8.41
C ASP A 79 21.06 1.16 -8.16
N PRO A 80 21.87 0.69 -9.13
CA PRO A 80 22.69 -0.52 -8.97
C PRO A 80 23.82 -0.36 -7.94
N GLN A 81 24.07 0.84 -7.42
CA GLN A 81 25.05 1.10 -6.35
C GLN A 81 24.40 1.25 -4.96
N PHE A 82 23.08 1.07 -4.86
CA PHE A 82 22.39 1.12 -3.58
C PHE A 82 22.99 0.11 -2.59
N SER A 83 23.42 0.60 -1.43
CA SER A 83 24.03 -0.19 -0.37
C SER A 83 23.70 0.40 1.00
N ALA A 84 23.81 -0.42 2.05
CA ALA A 84 23.55 -0.05 3.43
C ALA A 84 24.47 -0.82 4.37
N LEU A 85 24.77 -0.26 5.54
CA LEU A 85 25.55 -0.95 6.57
C LEU A 85 24.70 -1.98 7.30
N VAL A 86 25.28 -3.15 7.55
CA VAL A 86 24.65 -4.25 8.29
C VAL A 86 25.64 -4.76 9.33
N ASN A 87 25.15 -5.01 10.54
CA ASN A 87 25.98 -5.52 11.62
C ASN A 87 26.20 -7.03 11.52
N PHE A 88 27.29 -7.44 10.87
CA PHE A 88 27.65 -8.86 10.72
C PHE A 88 27.98 -9.58 12.04
N TYR A 89 28.23 -8.86 13.14
CA TYR A 89 28.32 -9.49 14.45
C TYR A 89 26.98 -10.11 14.85
N GLU A 90 25.87 -9.37 14.68
CA GLU A 90 24.52 -9.83 15.03
C GLU A 90 24.02 -10.91 14.05
N VAL A 91 24.40 -10.80 12.77
CA VAL A 91 24.18 -11.89 11.80
C VAL A 91 24.78 -13.21 12.32
N HIS A 92 25.99 -13.17 12.89
CA HIS A 92 26.66 -14.37 13.35
C HIS A 92 26.18 -14.85 14.73
N TYR A 93 26.14 -13.95 15.72
CA TYR A 93 25.94 -14.31 17.12
C TYR A 93 24.48 -14.27 17.57
N SER A 94 23.68 -13.37 16.99
CA SER A 94 22.24 -13.28 17.23
C SER A 94 21.44 -14.03 16.18
N GLY A 95 22.07 -14.48 15.09
CA GLY A 95 21.43 -15.26 14.04
C GLY A 95 20.47 -14.43 13.20
N HIS A 96 20.79 -13.16 12.94
CA HIS A 96 19.99 -12.34 12.03
C HIS A 96 20.06 -12.88 10.60
N HIS A 97 18.92 -12.90 9.91
CA HIS A 97 18.80 -13.31 8.52
C HIS A 97 18.51 -12.10 7.64
N LEU A 98 19.11 -12.07 6.46
CA LEU A 98 18.81 -11.08 5.43
C LEU A 98 18.21 -11.81 4.24
N ALA A 99 16.96 -11.47 3.93
CA ALA A 99 16.23 -11.99 2.78
C ALA A 99 15.85 -10.84 1.86
N ALA A 100 15.95 -11.06 0.55
CA ALA A 100 15.38 -10.17 -0.45
C ALA A 100 14.25 -10.91 -1.16
N THR A 101 13.11 -10.24 -1.34
CA THR A 101 11.96 -10.83 -2.04
C THR A 101 11.53 -9.94 -3.19
N SER A 102 11.08 -10.57 -4.28
CA SER A 102 10.56 -9.87 -5.45
C SER A 102 9.43 -10.68 -6.06
N GLY A 103 8.27 -10.03 -6.20
CA GLY A 103 7.07 -10.63 -6.75
C GLY A 103 6.57 -11.85 -5.96
N GLY A 104 5.74 -12.64 -6.62
CA GLY A 104 5.26 -13.92 -6.13
C GLY A 104 5.21 -14.92 -7.28
N ASN A 105 5.28 -16.21 -6.95
CA ASN A 105 5.13 -17.30 -7.90
C ASN A 105 3.63 -17.62 -8.13
N ALA A 106 3.36 -18.64 -8.97
CA ALA A 106 1.99 -19.02 -9.28
C ALA A 106 1.17 -19.47 -8.06
N GLU A 107 1.82 -20.09 -7.07
CA GLU A 107 1.17 -20.51 -5.83
C GLU A 107 0.82 -19.32 -4.95
N ASP A 108 1.72 -18.34 -4.82
CA ASP A 108 1.44 -17.09 -4.10
C ASP A 108 0.21 -16.38 -4.67
N MET A 109 0.05 -16.39 -6.00
CA MET A 109 -1.13 -15.86 -6.68
C MET A 109 -2.40 -16.66 -6.35
N ARG A 110 -2.34 -17.99 -6.24
CA ARG A 110 -3.49 -18.80 -5.83
C ARG A 110 -3.91 -18.48 -4.40
N ILE A 111 -2.95 -18.41 -3.48
CA ILE A 111 -3.21 -18.06 -2.07
C ILE A 111 -3.83 -16.67 -1.96
N ALA A 112 -3.28 -15.68 -2.68
CA ALA A 112 -3.83 -14.33 -2.70
C ALA A 112 -5.29 -14.31 -3.20
N LEU A 113 -5.59 -15.01 -4.31
CA LEU A 113 -6.95 -15.12 -4.82
C LEU A 113 -7.90 -15.82 -3.85
N GLU A 114 -7.43 -16.86 -3.16
CA GLU A 114 -8.22 -17.56 -2.14
C GLU A 114 -8.57 -16.60 -0.98
N LEU A 115 -7.59 -15.87 -0.45
CA LEU A 115 -7.79 -14.91 0.63
C LEU A 115 -8.74 -13.77 0.21
N ILE A 116 -8.61 -13.27 -1.02
CA ILE A 116 -9.53 -12.27 -1.59
C ILE A 116 -10.94 -12.84 -1.70
N SER A 117 -11.09 -14.06 -2.22
CA SER A 117 -12.41 -14.70 -2.39
C SER A 117 -13.14 -14.93 -1.06
N LYS A 118 -12.38 -15.15 0.02
CA LYS A 118 -12.88 -15.29 1.40
C LYS A 118 -13.06 -13.96 2.12
N GLY A 119 -12.80 -12.82 1.46
CA GLY A 119 -12.88 -11.50 2.08
C GLY A 119 -11.82 -11.23 3.15
N ARG A 120 -10.76 -12.04 3.23
CA ARG A 120 -9.64 -11.83 4.17
C ARG A 120 -8.69 -10.73 3.70
N ILE A 121 -8.64 -10.46 2.40
CA ILE A 121 -7.88 -9.36 1.80
C ILE A 121 -8.80 -8.59 0.86
N ASP A 122 -8.87 -7.26 1.04
CA ASP A 122 -9.55 -6.36 0.12
C ASP A 122 -8.54 -5.54 -0.70
N PRO A 123 -8.34 -5.85 -1.99
CA PRO A 123 -7.41 -5.11 -2.83
C PRO A 123 -7.91 -3.70 -3.18
N SER A 124 -9.20 -3.40 -2.98
CA SER A 124 -9.79 -2.10 -3.32
C SER A 124 -9.19 -0.96 -2.51
N LEU A 125 -8.68 -1.25 -1.30
CA LEU A 125 -7.98 -0.33 -0.40
C LEU A 125 -6.81 0.41 -1.09
N MET A 126 -6.18 -0.25 -2.07
CA MET A 126 -5.06 0.30 -2.82
C MET A 126 -5.50 1.26 -3.92
N ILE A 127 -6.73 1.16 -4.43
CA ILE A 127 -7.21 1.98 -5.56
C ILE A 127 -7.47 3.40 -5.04
N THR A 128 -6.83 4.38 -5.67
CA THR A 128 -7.07 5.80 -5.36
C THR A 128 -7.46 6.62 -6.56
N HIS A 129 -7.22 6.11 -7.77
CA HIS A 129 -7.63 6.77 -9.01
C HIS A 129 -8.26 5.74 -9.93
N VAL A 130 -9.20 6.22 -10.74
CA VAL A 130 -9.85 5.47 -11.81
C VAL A 130 -9.77 6.31 -13.09
N GLY A 131 -9.49 5.69 -14.22
CA GLY A 131 -9.43 6.35 -15.53
C GLY A 131 -9.74 5.39 -16.67
N GLY A 132 -9.83 5.96 -17.87
CA GLY A 132 -10.01 5.26 -19.13
C GLY A 132 -8.68 5.04 -19.86
N LEU A 133 -8.74 4.35 -21.00
CA LEU A 133 -7.55 4.03 -21.80
C LEU A 133 -6.83 5.29 -22.30
N ASP A 134 -7.59 6.36 -22.56
CA ASP A 134 -7.09 7.66 -23.01
C ASP A 134 -6.22 8.39 -21.98
N ALA A 135 -6.31 8.02 -20.69
CA ALA A 135 -5.48 8.61 -19.65
C ALA A 135 -4.09 7.96 -19.50
N VAL A 136 -3.83 6.82 -20.14
CA VAL A 136 -2.66 5.97 -19.84
C VAL A 136 -1.33 6.66 -20.16
N VAL A 137 -1.22 7.31 -21.31
CA VAL A 137 0.05 7.91 -21.77
C VAL A 137 0.52 9.00 -20.81
N GLU A 138 -0.35 9.96 -20.52
CA GLU A 138 -0.06 11.07 -19.59
C GLU A 138 0.17 10.54 -18.17
N THR A 139 -0.68 9.63 -17.70
CA THR A 139 -0.54 9.01 -16.38
C THR A 139 0.81 8.33 -16.20
N THR A 140 1.31 7.65 -17.25
CA THR A 140 2.59 6.94 -17.20
C THR A 140 3.77 7.91 -17.15
N LEU A 141 3.75 8.95 -17.99
CA LEU A 141 4.81 9.96 -18.05
C LEU A 141 4.92 10.77 -16.74
N ASP A 142 3.79 11.08 -16.11
CA ASP A 142 3.74 11.89 -14.89
C ASP A 142 3.56 11.09 -13.59
N LEU A 143 3.60 9.76 -13.64
CA LEU A 143 3.31 8.88 -12.50
C LEU A 143 4.02 9.28 -11.19
N PRO A 144 5.32 9.67 -11.18
CA PRO A 144 6.01 10.07 -9.94
C PRO A 144 5.41 11.32 -9.28
N LYS A 145 4.71 12.17 -10.04
CA LYS A 145 4.07 13.40 -9.56
C LYS A 145 2.61 13.17 -9.12
N ILE A 146 2.01 12.03 -9.48
CA ILE A 146 0.62 11.71 -9.16
C ILE A 146 0.57 10.99 -7.81
N PRO A 147 0.08 11.63 -6.73
CA PRO A 147 0.05 11.03 -5.41
C PRO A 147 -0.92 9.83 -5.33
N GLY A 148 -1.01 9.19 -4.17
CA GLY A 148 -1.95 8.10 -3.93
C GLY A 148 -1.41 6.70 -4.25
N GLY A 149 -2.31 5.72 -4.25
CA GLY A 149 -2.00 4.31 -4.44
C GLY A 149 -2.08 3.90 -5.91
N LYS A 150 -2.79 2.79 -6.19
CA LYS A 150 -3.01 2.23 -7.52
C LYS A 150 -3.96 3.09 -8.36
N LYS A 151 -3.66 3.12 -9.66
CA LYS A 151 -4.41 3.80 -10.71
C LYS A 151 -5.09 2.70 -11.53
N LEU A 152 -6.39 2.54 -11.36
CA LEU A 152 -7.17 1.54 -12.09
C LEU A 152 -7.58 2.12 -13.44
N ILE A 153 -7.25 1.41 -14.52
CA ILE A 153 -7.56 1.83 -15.89
C ILE A 153 -8.55 0.86 -16.51
N TYR A 154 -9.67 1.39 -17.00
CA TYR A 154 -10.62 0.66 -17.82
C TYR A 154 -10.28 0.84 -19.30
N THR A 155 -9.98 -0.27 -19.97
CA THR A 155 -9.43 -0.24 -21.33
C THR A 155 -10.47 0.03 -22.41
N ASN A 156 -11.74 0.05 -22.08
CA ASN A 156 -12.87 0.13 -23.02
C ASN A 156 -13.64 1.47 -22.95
N ILE A 157 -13.19 2.41 -22.13
CA ILE A 157 -13.87 3.71 -21.93
C ILE A 157 -12.88 4.87 -22.04
N ARG A 158 -13.44 6.06 -22.28
CA ARG A 158 -12.77 7.35 -22.15
C ARG A 158 -13.10 7.97 -20.80
N MET A 159 -12.07 8.30 -20.04
CA MET A 159 -12.20 8.95 -18.74
C MET A 159 -10.83 9.49 -18.30
N PRO A 160 -10.70 10.79 -17.98
CA PRO A 160 -9.48 11.32 -17.38
C PRO A 160 -9.12 10.55 -16.10
N LEU A 161 -7.82 10.40 -15.82
CA LEU A 161 -7.41 9.82 -14.55
C LEU A 161 -7.92 10.70 -13.40
N THR A 162 -8.84 10.16 -12.62
CA THR A 162 -9.55 10.92 -11.59
C THR A 162 -9.35 10.30 -10.22
N ALA A 163 -8.97 11.09 -9.23
CA ALA A 163 -8.86 10.63 -7.86
C ALA A 163 -10.26 10.37 -7.27
N LEU A 164 -10.42 9.30 -6.50
CA LEU A 164 -11.69 9.01 -5.81
C LEU A 164 -12.10 10.15 -4.87
N SER A 165 -11.12 10.89 -4.31
CA SER A 165 -11.34 12.05 -3.46
C SER A 165 -11.99 13.23 -4.19
N ASP A 166 -11.85 13.30 -5.51
CA ASP A 166 -12.27 14.46 -6.29
C ASP A 166 -13.69 14.28 -6.83
N PHE A 167 -14.30 13.10 -6.66
CA PHE A 167 -15.63 12.77 -7.16
C PHE A 167 -16.71 13.70 -6.61
N GLU A 168 -16.63 14.11 -5.34
CA GLU A 168 -17.60 15.04 -4.75
C GLU A 168 -17.59 16.39 -5.47
N GLN A 169 -16.39 16.95 -5.67
CA GLN A 169 -16.21 18.24 -6.32
C GLN A 169 -16.60 18.16 -7.81
N LEU A 170 -16.19 17.12 -8.52
CA LEU A 170 -16.54 16.91 -9.92
C LEU A 170 -18.04 16.65 -10.11
N GLY A 171 -18.68 16.01 -9.13
CA GLY A 171 -20.12 15.77 -9.10
C GLY A 171 -20.97 17.04 -9.13
N THR A 172 -20.41 18.21 -8.76
CA THR A 172 -21.10 19.49 -8.90
C THR A 172 -21.32 19.92 -10.36
N LYS A 173 -20.57 19.32 -11.30
CA LYS A 173 -20.58 19.67 -12.73
C LYS A 173 -21.02 18.50 -13.61
N ASP A 174 -20.79 17.27 -13.17
CA ASP A 174 -21.05 16.06 -13.95
C ASP A 174 -21.80 15.02 -13.09
N PRO A 175 -23.04 14.66 -13.46
CA PRO A 175 -23.86 13.69 -12.74
C PRO A 175 -23.20 12.32 -12.55
N ILE A 176 -22.34 11.87 -13.48
CA ILE A 176 -21.65 10.58 -13.37
C ILE A 176 -20.79 10.57 -12.10
N PHE A 177 -20.00 11.62 -11.87
CA PHE A 177 -19.18 11.73 -10.66
C PHE A 177 -20.00 11.89 -9.38
N ALA A 178 -21.15 12.58 -9.46
CA ALA A 178 -22.05 12.72 -8.32
C ALA A 178 -22.60 11.36 -7.85
N ASP A 179 -22.99 10.50 -8.79
CA ASP A 179 -23.49 9.16 -8.46
C ASP A 179 -22.37 8.20 -8.07
N LEU A 180 -21.20 8.27 -8.73
CA LEU A 180 -20.01 7.53 -8.30
C LEU A 180 -19.61 7.88 -6.87
N TYR A 181 -19.64 9.16 -6.49
CA TYR A 181 -19.37 9.59 -5.12
C TYR A 181 -20.32 8.91 -4.13
N LYS A 182 -21.64 8.94 -4.38
CA LYS A 182 -22.63 8.27 -3.53
C LYS A 182 -22.35 6.77 -3.41
N LEU A 183 -21.96 6.11 -4.49
CA LEU A 183 -21.67 4.67 -4.51
C LEU A 183 -20.42 4.33 -3.69
N ILE A 184 -19.34 5.10 -3.80
CA ILE A 184 -18.13 4.83 -2.99
C ILE A 184 -18.32 5.18 -1.51
N GLN A 185 -19.16 6.17 -1.18
CA GLN A 185 -19.43 6.53 0.23
C GLN A 185 -20.11 5.40 1.01
N LYS A 186 -20.92 4.55 0.35
CA LYS A 186 -21.48 3.34 0.97
C LYS A 186 -20.42 2.29 1.36
N HIS A 187 -19.22 2.40 0.82
CA HIS A 187 -18.11 1.47 0.98
C HIS A 187 -16.86 2.16 1.54
N ASN A 188 -17.02 3.06 2.52
CA ASN A 188 -15.92 3.77 3.17
C ASN A 188 -15.03 4.59 2.22
N GLY A 189 -15.61 5.07 1.12
CA GLY A 189 -14.89 5.82 0.08
C GLY A 189 -14.00 4.94 -0.82
N LEU A 190 -14.19 3.62 -0.81
CA LEU A 190 -13.44 2.67 -1.62
C LEU A 190 -14.13 2.40 -2.95
N TRP A 191 -13.31 2.15 -3.96
CA TRP A 191 -13.79 1.64 -5.24
C TRP A 191 -14.44 0.27 -5.05
N ASN A 192 -15.58 0.03 -5.71
CA ASN A 192 -16.37 -1.17 -5.49
C ASN A 192 -17.13 -1.57 -6.76
N ARG A 193 -17.74 -2.76 -6.70
CA ARG A 193 -18.44 -3.37 -7.83
C ARG A 193 -19.65 -2.55 -8.32
N GLU A 194 -20.36 -1.86 -7.43
CA GLU A 194 -21.50 -1.02 -7.83
C GLU A 194 -21.02 0.20 -8.62
N ALA A 195 -19.98 0.88 -8.13
CA ALA A 195 -19.35 2.01 -8.79
C ALA A 195 -18.77 1.62 -10.15
N GLU A 196 -18.11 0.47 -10.26
CA GLU A 196 -17.60 -0.06 -11.52
C GLU A 196 -18.70 -0.30 -12.55
N ARG A 197 -19.77 -1.03 -12.18
CA ARG A 197 -20.89 -1.29 -13.08
C ARG A 197 -21.58 -0.01 -13.54
N TYR A 198 -21.74 0.95 -12.62
CA TYR A 198 -22.30 2.25 -12.96
C TYR A 198 -21.40 2.98 -13.96
N LEU A 199 -20.09 3.07 -13.70
CA LEU A 199 -19.14 3.70 -14.61
C LEU A 199 -19.19 3.05 -16.00
N LEU A 200 -19.09 1.73 -16.09
CA LEU A 200 -19.05 1.02 -17.38
C LEU A 200 -20.35 1.13 -18.19
N SER A 201 -21.48 1.44 -17.55
CA SER A 201 -22.77 1.63 -18.24
C SER A 201 -23.04 3.08 -18.66
N HIS A 202 -22.31 4.06 -18.12
CA HIS A 202 -22.52 5.49 -18.38
C HIS A 202 -21.32 6.19 -19.05
N ALA A 203 -20.13 5.61 -18.95
CA ALA A 203 -18.93 6.19 -19.54
C ALA A 203 -18.96 6.11 -21.06
N THR A 204 -18.33 7.10 -21.70
CA THR A 204 -18.13 7.13 -23.14
C THR A 204 -17.22 5.99 -23.56
N PRO A 205 -17.63 5.10 -24.49
CA PRO A 205 -16.75 4.07 -25.02
C PRO A 205 -15.51 4.66 -25.73
N ILE A 206 -14.40 3.92 -25.70
CA ILE A 206 -13.27 4.22 -26.57
C ILE A 206 -13.38 3.39 -27.84
N ASP A 207 -13.48 4.07 -28.99
CA ASP A 207 -13.35 3.43 -30.29
C ASP A 207 -11.86 3.13 -30.51
N LEU A 208 -11.52 1.85 -30.65
CA LEU A 208 -10.19 1.36 -31.03
C LEU A 208 -9.98 1.45 -32.55
#